data_AF-D3YYF9-F1
#
_entry.id   AF-D3YYF9-F1
#
_cell.length_a   1.000
_cell.length_b   1.000
_cell.length_c   1.000
_cell.angle_alpha   90.00
_cell.angle_beta   90.00
_cell.angle_gamma   90.00
#
_symmetry.space_group_name_H-M   'P 1'
#
loop_
_entity.id
_entity.type
_entity.pdbx_description
1 polymer ?
#
loop_
_entity_poly.entity_id
_entity_poly.type
_entity_poly.pdbx_seq_one_letter_code
_entity_poly.pdbx_strand_id
1 'polypeptide(L)' 'MKNMEKELLCPVCQEMYKQPLVLPCTHNVCQACAREV' A
#
# COMPACT_ATOMS: atom_id res chain seq x y z
N MET A 1 -22.88 2.78 -1.72
CA MET A 1 -21.79 2.91 -0.72
C MET A 1 -20.48 2.81 -1.49
N LYS A 2 -19.65 3.86 -1.50
CA LYS A 2 -18.35 3.79 -2.19
C LYS A 2 -17.48 2.77 -1.46
N ASN A 3 -17.04 1.72 -2.15
CA ASN A 3 -16.23 0.63 -1.61
C ASN A 3 -14.91 1.17 -1.03
N MET A 4 -14.90 1.46 0.27
CA MET A 4 -13.73 1.94 1.04
C MET A 4 -12.55 0.94 1.02
N GLU A 5 -12.81 -0.32 0.66
CA GLU A 5 -11.81 -1.40 0.61
C GLU A 5 -10.66 -1.10 -0.36
N LYS A 6 -10.90 -0.35 -1.43
CA LYS A 6 -9.84 0.00 -2.40
C LYS A 6 -8.78 0.94 -1.83
N GLU A 7 -9.11 1.72 -0.80
CA GLU A 7 -8.18 2.65 -0.16
C GLU A 7 -7.20 1.94 0.80
N LEU A 8 -7.42 0.64 1.07
CA LEU A 8 -6.61 -0.17 1.98
C LEU A 8 -5.71 -1.19 1.27
N LEU A 9 -5.65 -1.16 -0.07
CA LEU A 9 -4.85 -2.08 -0.88
C LEU A 9 -3.52 -1.46 -1.31
N CYS A 10 -2.46 -2.26 -1.21
CA CYS A 10 -1.14 -1.91 -1.72
C CYS A 10 -1.13 -1.94 -3.25
N PRO A 11 -0.64 -0.88 -3.93
CA PRO A 11 -0.63 -0.84 -5.39
C PRO A 11 0.36 -1.84 -6.02
N VAL A 12 1.33 -2.34 -5.25
CA VAL A 12 2.35 -3.30 -5.72
C VAL A 12 1.84 -4.73 -5.70
N CYS A 13 1.37 -5.21 -4.53
CA CYS A 13 0.92 -6.60 -4.38
C CYS A 13 -0.60 -6.79 -4.53
N GLN A 14 -1.39 -5.71 -4.61
CA GLN A 14 -2.86 -5.73 -4.68
C GLN A 14 -3.55 -6.40 -3.50
N GLU A 15 -2.84 -6.61 -2.39
CA GLU A 15 -3.39 -7.10 -1.13
C GLU A 15 -3.57 -5.95 -0.12
N MET A 16 -4.25 -6.22 0.99
CA MET A 16 -4.30 -5.26 2.10
C MET A 16 -2.89 -4.88 2.58
N TYR A 17 -2.70 -3.60 2.92
CA TYR A 17 -1.42 -3.12 3.42
C TYR A 17 -0.94 -3.94 4.62
N LYS A 18 0.24 -4.54 4.48
CA LYS A 18 0.99 -5.19 5.56
C LYS A 18 2.13 -4.26 5.96
N GLN A 19 2.01 -3.66 7.15
CA GLN A 19 2.95 -2.66 7.68
C GLN A 19 3.23 -1.55 6.64
N PRO A 20 2.24 -0.66 6.38
CA PRO A 20 2.38 0.38 5.38
C PRO A 20 3.51 1.35 5.72
N LEU A 21 4.30 1.70 4.71
CA LEU A 21 5.29 2.77 4.75
C LEU A 21 4.82 3.92 3.87
N VAL A 22 4.98 5.14 4.36
CA VAL A 22 4.75 6.36 3.59
C VAL A 22 6.07 6.74 2.89
N LEU A 23 6.06 6.73 1.56
CA LEU A 23 7.20 7.15 0.75
C LEU A 23 7.33 8.68 0.73
N PRO A 24 8.50 9.24 0.37
CA PRO A 24 8.68 10.70 0.21
C PRO A 24 7.69 11.33 -0.78
N CYS A 25 7.19 10.56 -1.75
CA CYS A 25 6.13 10.98 -2.69
C CYS A 25 4.71 10.90 -2.11
N THR A 26 4.56 10.65 -0.80
CA THR A 26 3.29 10.57 -0.04
C THR A 26 2.38 9.39 -0.38
N HIS A 27 2.87 8.40 -1.13
CA HIS A 27 2.15 7.15 -1.38
C HIS A 27 2.46 6.09 -0.31
N ASN A 28 1.48 5.24 -0.03
CA ASN A 28 1.64 4.09 0.86
C ASN A 28 1.99 2.82 0.08
N VAL A 29 2.89 2.01 0.62
CA VAL A 29 3.24 0.66 0.13
C VAL A 29 3.54 -0.27 1.31
N CYS A 30 3.46 -1.60 1.13
CA CYS A 30 3.89 -2.54 2.18
C CYS A 30 5.39 -2.42 2.42
N GLN A 31 5.85 -2.64 3.67
CA GLN A 31 7.28 -2.68 3.99
C GLN A 31 8.05 -3.67 3.12
N ALA A 32 7.48 -4.86 2.85
CA ALA A 32 8.11 -5.86 1.97
C ALA A 32 8.22 -5.35 0.53
N CYS A 33 7.15 -4.79 -0.03
CA CYS A 33 7.14 -4.25 -1.40
C CYS A 33 8.10 -3.06 -1.59
N ALA A 34 8.35 -2.27 -0.54
CA ALA A 34 9.31 -1.18 -0.58
C ALA A 34 10.78 -1.66 -0.60
N ARG A 35 11.05 -2.89 -0.16
CA ARG A 35 12.41 -3.49 -0.12
C ARG A 35 12.78 -4.25 -1.39
N GLU A 36 11.82 -4.54 -2.26
CA GLU A 36 12.00 -5.27 -3.51
C GLU A 36 12.33 -4.36 -4.71
N VAL A 37 12.67 -3.09 -4.47
CA VAL A 37 13.01 -2.09 -5.49
C VAL A 37 14.47 -1.66 -5.39
#